data_AF-A0A7J4TJU7-F1
#
_entry.id   AF-A0A7J4TJU7-F1
#
_cell.length_a   1.000
_cell.length_b   1.000
_cell.length_c   1.000
_cell.angle_alpha   90.00
_cell.angle_beta   90.00
_cell.angle_gamma   90.00
#
_symmetry.space_group_name_H-M   'P 1'
#
loop_
_entity.id
_entity.type
_entity.pdbx_description
1 polymer ?
#
loop_
_entity_poly.entity_id
_entity_poly.type
_entity_poly.pdbx_seq_one_letter_code
_entity_poly.pdbx_strand_id
1 'polypeptide(L)'
;MDVTFKKKKEVLEGEVALKSRDLEDSHEGFKGEIEDCTFEDKFITISPECVRCNLCVEECPVNAVSDSTSSKPARILENCVKCEICAQTCPVKCIHVIESTSAVQDDVTFHLKDVEVPHRKLRMESI
;
A
#
# COMPACT_ATOMS: atom_id res chain seq x y z
N MET A 1 -8.94 3.84 9.36
CA MET A 1 -8.99 5.30 9.15
C MET A 1 -9.21 5.56 7.68
N ASP A 2 -10.08 6.50 7.33
CA ASP A 2 -10.32 6.91 5.93
C ASP A 2 -9.70 8.29 5.68
N VAL A 3 -8.85 8.39 4.66
CA VAL A 3 -8.18 9.64 4.30
C VAL A 3 -8.40 9.92 2.83
N THR A 4 -8.82 11.14 2.51
CA THR A 4 -9.02 11.59 1.12
C THR A 4 -8.12 12.77 0.82
N PHE A 5 -7.34 12.68 -0.25
CA PHE A 5 -6.53 13.76 -0.78
C PHE A 5 -7.06 14.18 -2.14
N LYS A 6 -7.01 15.49 -2.42
CA LYS A 6 -7.38 16.04 -3.73
C LYS A 6 -6.24 16.86 -4.28
N LYS A 7 -5.97 16.71 -5.57
CA LYS A 7 -4.97 17.46 -6.32
C LYS A 7 -5.59 17.88 -7.65
N LYS A 8 -5.33 19.12 -8.06
CA LYS A 8 -5.85 19.63 -9.34
C LYS A 8 -5.21 18.89 -10.52
N LYS A 9 -6.01 18.56 -11.55
CA LYS A 9 -5.53 17.88 -12.77
C LYS A 9 -4.42 18.66 -13.49
N GLU A 10 -4.58 19.98 -13.58
CA GLU A 10 -3.60 20.90 -14.19
C GLU A 10 -2.19 20.76 -13.57
N VAL A 11 -2.12 20.51 -12.25
CA VAL A 11 -0.84 20.33 -11.54
C VAL A 11 -0.23 18.97 -11.90
N LEU A 12 -1.05 17.93 -12.05
CA LEU A 12 -0.57 16.61 -12.48
C LEU A 12 -0.04 16.65 -13.91
N GLU A 13 -0.76 17.30 -14.83
CA GLU A 13 -0.31 17.49 -16.23
C GLU A 13 1.03 18.23 -16.30
N GLY A 14 1.20 19.29 -15.51
CA GLY A 14 2.47 20.02 -15.40
C GLY A 14 3.63 19.15 -14.88
N GLU A 15 3.39 18.30 -13.87
CA GLU A 15 4.40 17.37 -13.35
C GLU A 15 4.80 16.29 -14.35
N VAL A 16 3.83 15.75 -15.10
CA VAL A 16 4.08 14.77 -16.17
C VAL A 16 4.93 15.42 -17.26
N ALA A 17 4.54 16.60 -17.73
CA ALA A 17 5.30 17.33 -18.76
C ALA A 17 6.75 17.63 -18.34
N LEU A 18 6.98 17.97 -17.06
CA LEU A 18 8.33 18.21 -16.53
C LEU A 18 9.18 16.92 -16.45
N LYS A 19 8.58 15.79 -16.06
CA LYS A 19 9.27 14.49 -15.96
C LYS A 19 9.54 13.84 -17.32
N SER A 20 8.79 14.20 -18.36
CA SER A 20 8.98 13.68 -19.72
C SER A 20 10.13 14.36 -20.48
N ARG A 21 10.83 15.34 -19.89
CA ARG A 21 11.80 16.20 -20.58
C ARG A 21 13.23 15.63 -20.67
N ASP A 22 13.35 14.32 -20.85
CA ASP A 22 14.62 13.57 -20.88
C ASP A 22 15.20 13.34 -22.29
N LEU A 23 14.62 13.94 -23.35
CA LEU A 23 15.17 13.84 -24.70
C LEU A 23 15.45 15.25 -25.26
N GLU A 24 16.73 15.54 -25.45
CA GLU A 24 17.18 16.62 -26.35
C GLU A 24 16.67 16.27 -27.75
N ASP A 25 15.63 16.94 -28.21
CA ASP A 25 15.53 17.43 -29.59
C ASP A 25 14.31 18.34 -29.77
N SER A 26 14.60 19.60 -30.09
CA SER A 26 13.76 20.58 -30.81
C SER A 26 12.23 20.51 -30.63
N HIS A 27 11.75 21.34 -29.70
CA HIS A 27 10.49 22.11 -29.75
C HIS A 27 9.35 21.56 -30.64
N GLU A 28 8.42 20.83 -30.04
CA GLU A 28 7.02 21.25 -29.94
C GLU A 28 6.47 20.78 -28.58
N GLY A 29 5.74 21.66 -27.88
CA GLY A 29 5.31 21.44 -26.50
C GLY A 29 4.50 20.15 -26.36
N PHE A 30 5.07 19.16 -25.66
CA PHE A 30 4.35 17.95 -25.28
C PHE A 30 3.17 18.34 -24.36
N LYS A 31 1.97 18.38 -24.94
CA LYS A 31 0.71 18.38 -24.20
C LYS A 31 0.31 16.93 -24.01
N GLY A 32 0.81 16.31 -22.94
CA GLY A 32 0.27 15.03 -22.50
C GLY A 32 -1.14 15.26 -21.98
N GLU A 33 -2.15 14.82 -22.73
CA GLU A 33 -3.54 14.81 -22.25
C GLU A 33 -3.70 13.60 -21.33
N ILE A 34 -4.02 13.84 -20.06
CA ILE A 34 -4.30 12.77 -19.11
C ILE A 34 -5.78 12.41 -19.21
N GLU A 35 -6.06 11.24 -19.76
CA GLU A 35 -7.41 10.68 -19.82
C GLU A 35 -7.94 10.33 -18.42
N ASP A 36 -9.26 10.29 -18.30
CA ASP A 36 -9.92 9.94 -17.04
C ASP A 36 -9.68 8.46 -16.75
N CYS A 37 -9.10 8.18 -15.58
CA CYS A 37 -8.75 6.83 -15.18
C CYS A 37 -8.98 6.60 -13.70
N THR A 38 -9.23 5.35 -13.35
CA THR A 38 -9.34 4.90 -11.96
C THR A 38 -8.30 3.81 -11.72
N PHE A 39 -7.54 3.96 -10.64
CA PHE A 39 -6.51 3.04 -10.24
C PHE A 39 -6.80 2.53 -8.83
N GLU A 40 -6.79 1.21 -8.68
CA GLU A 40 -7.00 0.54 -7.41
C GLU A 40 -5.71 -0.18 -7.02
N ASP A 41 -5.26 0.04 -5.79
CA ASP A 41 -4.12 -0.66 -5.23
C ASP A 41 -4.35 -0.98 -3.75
N LYS A 42 -3.54 -1.89 -3.21
CA LYS A 42 -3.61 -2.35 -1.84
C LYS A 42 -2.21 -2.40 -1.24
N PHE A 43 -2.08 -1.90 -0.03
CA PHE A 43 -0.84 -1.87 0.73
C PHE A 43 -1.00 -2.63 2.04
N ILE A 44 0.05 -3.33 2.44
CA ILE A 44 0.12 -3.98 3.76
C ILE A 44 1.28 -3.36 4.51
N THR A 45 1.04 -2.92 5.75
CA THR A 45 2.06 -2.29 6.60
C THR A 45 2.04 -2.86 8.01
N ILE A 46 3.19 -2.82 8.68
CA ILE A 46 3.37 -3.31 10.05
C ILE A 46 3.58 -2.11 10.96
N SER A 47 2.66 -1.92 11.92
CA SER A 47 2.70 -0.87 12.94
C SER A 47 3.87 -1.07 13.92
N PRO A 48 4.40 0.02 14.52
CA PRO A 48 5.36 -0.04 15.62
C PRO A 48 4.91 -0.85 16.84
N GLU A 49 3.61 -1.15 16.98
CA GLU A 49 3.05 -2.01 18.03
C GLU A 49 3.43 -3.50 17.88
N CYS A 50 4.18 -3.86 16.83
CA CYS A 50 4.69 -5.19 16.60
C CYS A 50 5.50 -5.74 17.80
N VAL A 51 5.02 -6.85 18.35
CA VAL A 51 5.66 -7.57 19.46
C VAL A 51 6.75 -8.56 19.03
N ARG A 52 7.10 -8.59 17.74
CA ARG A 52 8.21 -9.40 17.20
C ARG A 52 8.07 -10.92 17.42
N CYS A 53 6.86 -11.44 17.21
CA CYS A 53 6.57 -12.88 17.36
C CYS A 53 6.91 -13.74 16.12
N ASN A 54 7.23 -13.11 14.98
CA ASN A 54 7.54 -13.76 13.68
C ASN A 54 6.47 -14.70 13.07
N LEU A 55 5.28 -14.86 13.66
CA LEU A 55 4.19 -15.66 13.06
C LEU A 55 3.82 -15.23 11.63
N CYS A 56 3.88 -13.93 11.34
CA CYS A 56 3.61 -13.41 10.00
C CYS A 56 4.67 -13.80 8.96
N VAL A 57 5.89 -14.12 9.39
CA VAL A 57 6.98 -14.62 8.53
C VAL A 57 6.71 -16.08 8.19
N GLU A 58 6.40 -16.89 9.20
CA GLU A 58 6.11 -18.33 9.04
C GLU A 58 4.92 -18.60 8.11
N GLU A 59 3.86 -17.80 8.22
CA GLU A 59 2.63 -17.98 7.44
C GLU A 59 2.67 -17.29 6.06
N CYS A 60 3.75 -16.59 5.69
CA CYS A 60 3.81 -15.88 4.41
C CYS A 60 4.09 -16.86 3.26
N PRO A 61 3.16 -17.10 2.32
CA PRO A 61 3.33 -18.12 1.29
C PRO A 61 4.41 -17.77 0.25
N VAL A 62 4.79 -16.50 0.15
CA VAL A 62 5.77 -15.98 -0.81
C VAL A 62 7.03 -15.44 -0.14
N ASN A 63 7.19 -15.64 1.18
CA ASN A 63 8.31 -15.12 1.97
C ASN A 63 8.54 -13.60 1.78
N ALA A 64 7.44 -12.83 1.72
CA ALA A 64 7.47 -11.37 1.55
C ALA A 64 7.45 -10.60 2.88
N VAL A 65 7.81 -11.24 3.99
CA VAL A 65 7.93 -10.62 5.31
C VAL A 65 9.32 -10.93 5.84
N SER A 66 10.10 -9.89 6.18
CA SER A 66 11.41 -10.07 6.79
C SER A 66 11.28 -10.42 8.27
N ASP A 67 12.17 -11.26 8.77
CA ASP A 67 12.29 -11.53 10.20
C ASP A 67 12.43 -10.26 11.04
N SER A 68 11.76 -10.25 12.18
CA SER A 68 12.00 -9.24 13.20
C SER A 68 13.27 -9.56 13.99
N THR A 69 13.96 -8.51 14.45
CA THR A 69 15.15 -8.62 15.30
C THR A 69 14.88 -7.96 16.64
N SER A 70 15.78 -8.14 17.61
CA SER A 70 15.64 -7.53 18.95
C SER A 70 15.38 -6.01 18.90
N SER A 71 15.91 -5.31 17.88
CA SER A 71 15.78 -3.86 17.71
C SER A 71 14.80 -3.42 16.62
N LYS A 72 14.31 -4.32 15.75
CA LYS A 72 13.48 -3.94 14.58
C LYS A 72 12.26 -4.86 14.43
N PRO A 73 11.06 -4.30 14.16
CA PRO A 73 9.90 -5.12 13.81
C PRO A 73 10.09 -5.80 12.45
N ALA A 74 9.25 -6.78 12.18
CA ALA A 74 9.14 -7.38 10.84
C ALA A 74 8.72 -6.31 9.82
N ARG A 75 9.06 -6.52 8.54
CA ARG A 75 8.76 -5.58 7.45
C ARG A 75 8.22 -6.31 6.23
N ILE A 76 7.29 -5.68 5.53
CA ILE A 76 6.79 -6.17 4.24
C ILE A 76 7.82 -5.85 3.15
N LEU A 77 8.13 -6.83 2.32
CA LEU A 77 9.06 -6.73 1.20
C LEU A 77 8.31 -6.46 -0.12
N GLU A 78 9.06 -6.06 -1.15
CA GLU A 78 8.50 -5.64 -2.45
C GLU A 78 7.79 -6.77 -3.21
N ASN A 79 8.13 -8.02 -2.94
CA ASN A 79 7.49 -9.20 -3.53
C ASN A 79 6.14 -9.58 -2.88
N CYS A 80 5.55 -8.69 -2.06
CA CYS A 80 4.27 -8.93 -1.42
C CYS A 80 3.12 -8.99 -2.45
N VAL A 81 2.42 -10.12 -2.48
CA VAL A 81 1.24 -10.33 -3.34
C VAL A 81 -0.09 -9.91 -2.70
N LYS A 82 -0.03 -9.22 -1.55
CA LYS A 82 -1.19 -8.60 -0.89
C LYS A 82 -2.32 -9.58 -0.53
N CYS A 83 -1.95 -10.81 -0.13
CA CYS A 83 -2.90 -11.88 0.22
C CYS A 83 -3.50 -11.79 1.64
N GLU A 84 -3.08 -10.82 2.46
CA GLU A 84 -3.64 -10.52 3.79
C GLU A 84 -3.48 -11.60 4.88
N ILE A 85 -2.88 -12.76 4.58
CA ILE A 85 -2.66 -13.85 5.56
C ILE A 85 -1.90 -13.35 6.79
N CYS A 86 -0.86 -12.53 6.60
CA CYS A 86 -0.09 -11.98 7.71
C CYS A 86 -0.97 -11.13 8.66
N ALA A 87 -1.91 -10.35 8.12
CA ALA A 87 -2.84 -9.56 8.91
C ALA A 87 -3.81 -10.43 9.71
N GLN A 88 -4.33 -11.51 9.10
CA GLN A 88 -5.20 -12.48 9.78
C GLN A 88 -4.47 -13.21 10.93
N THR A 89 -3.17 -13.49 10.74
CA THR A 89 -2.33 -14.23 11.68
C THR A 89 -1.83 -13.37 12.85
N CYS A 90 -1.69 -12.05 12.68
CA CYS A 90 -1.10 -11.19 13.71
C CYS A 90 -1.92 -11.22 15.01
N PRO A 91 -1.37 -11.72 16.14
CA PRO A 91 -2.13 -11.88 17.39
C PRO A 91 -2.45 -10.54 18.07
N VAL A 92 -1.64 -9.51 17.81
CA VAL A 92 -1.80 -8.16 18.37
C VAL A 92 -2.44 -7.18 17.38
N LYS A 93 -2.88 -7.67 16.20
CA LYS A 93 -3.54 -6.86 15.17
C LYS A 93 -2.74 -5.63 14.71
N CYS A 94 -1.42 -5.70 14.70
CA CYS A 94 -0.54 -4.58 14.33
C CYS A 94 -0.21 -4.54 12.83
N ILE A 95 -0.90 -5.31 11.99
CA ILE A 95 -0.69 -5.34 10.54
C ILE A 95 -1.93 -4.77 9.87
N HIS A 96 -1.76 -3.65 9.18
CA HIS A 96 -2.84 -2.90 8.54
C HIS A 96 -2.88 -3.20 7.05
N VAL A 97 -4.10 -3.34 6.52
CA VAL A 97 -4.35 -3.48 5.09
C VAL A 97 -5.04 -2.20 4.63
N ILE A 98 -4.39 -1.47 3.74
CA ILE A 98 -4.85 -0.18 3.26
C ILE A 98 -5.21 -0.32 1.80
N GLU A 99 -6.47 -0.13 1.46
CA GLU A 99 -6.92 0.00 0.08
C GLU A 99 -6.77 1.45 -0.36
N SER A 100 -6.22 1.64 -1.56
CA SER A 100 -6.06 2.94 -2.18
C SER A 100 -6.79 2.97 -3.50
N THR A 101 -7.68 3.94 -3.67
CA THR A 101 -8.38 4.21 -4.92
C THR A 101 -8.01 5.61 -5.37
N SER A 102 -7.42 5.71 -6.56
CA SER A 102 -7.06 6.97 -7.19
C SER A 102 -7.97 7.18 -8.39
N ALA A 103 -8.65 8.31 -8.48
CA ALA A 103 -9.49 8.67 -9.62
C ALA A 103 -9.00 9.98 -10.23
N VAL A 104 -8.76 9.97 -11.54
CA VAL A 104 -8.46 11.16 -12.34
C VAL A 104 -9.73 11.52 -13.10
N GLN A 105 -10.34 12.65 -12.74
CA GLN A 105 -11.47 13.27 -13.45
C GLN A 105 -11.13 14.75 -13.61
N ASP A 106 -12.05 15.67 -13.28
CA ASP A 106 -11.76 17.12 -13.17
C ASP A 106 -10.63 17.41 -12.16
N ASP A 107 -10.62 16.66 -11.05
CA ASP A 107 -9.55 16.63 -10.06
C ASP A 107 -9.04 15.20 -9.89
N VAL A 108 -7.79 15.09 -9.42
CA VAL A 108 -7.18 13.84 -8.99
C VAL A 108 -7.53 13.61 -7.53
N THR A 109 -8.31 12.58 -7.25
CA THR A 109 -8.72 12.21 -5.89
C THR A 109 -8.05 10.91 -5.48
N PHE A 110 -7.44 10.89 -4.30
CA PHE A 110 -6.87 9.70 -3.68
C PHE A 110 -7.68 9.37 -2.43
N HIS A 111 -8.22 8.18 -2.37
CA HIS A 111 -8.94 7.65 -1.22
C HIS A 111 -8.14 6.49 -0.63
N LEU A 112 -7.73 6.61 0.62
CA LEU A 112 -7.08 5.55 1.37
C LEU A 112 -8.02 5.09 2.48
N LYS A 113 -8.26 3.78 2.54
CA LYS A 113 -9.16 3.14 3.49
C LYS A 113 -8.45 1.99 4.19
N ASP A 114 -8.45 2.02 5.52
CA ASP A 114 -8.03 0.87 6.32
C ASP A 114 -9.14 -0.19 6.30
N VAL A 115 -8.75 -1.43 5.97
CA VAL A 115 -9.66 -2.57 5.86
C VAL A 115 -9.54 -3.42 7.10
N GLU A 116 -10.68 -3.68 7.75
CA GLU A 116 -10.73 -4.61 8.86
C GLU A 116 -10.58 -6.05 8.36
N VAL A 117 -9.44 -6.66 8.69
CA VAL A 117 -9.15 -8.05 8.35
C VAL A 117 -9.58 -8.97 9.51
N PRO A 118 -10.34 -10.05 9.23
CA PRO A 118 -10.73 -11.00 10.27
C PRO A 118 -9.52 -11.75 10.82
N HIS A 119 -9.40 -11.83 12.13
CA HIS A 119 -8.31 -12.59 12.76
C HIS A 119 -8.66 -14.06 12.94
N ARG A 120 -7.66 -14.92 12.74
CA ARG A 120 -7.78 -16.35 13.05
C ARG A 120 -7.97 -16.53 14.55
N LYS A 121 -9.17 -16.95 14.96
CA LYS A 121 -9.44 -17.33 16.37
C LYS A 121 -8.91 -18.74 16.59
N LEU A 122 -7.74 -18.86 17.23
CA LEU A 122 -7.27 -20.15 17.74
C LEU A 122 -8.08 -20.47 19.00
N ARG A 123 -9.07 -21.36 18.86
CA ARG A 123 -9.75 -21.95 20.01
C ARG A 123 -8.79 -22.97 20.62
N MET A 124 -8.24 -22.67 21.78
CA MET A 124 -7.51 -23.69 22.55
C MET A 124 -8.50 -24.80 22.90
N GLU A 125 -8.18 -26.03 22.50
CA GLU A 125 -8.81 -27.21 23.08
C GLU A 125 -8.26 -27.34 24.50
N SER A 126 -9.20 -27.41 25.45
CA SER A 126 -9.07 -27.58 26.90
C SER A 126 -7.65 -27.94 27.38
N ILE A 127 -7.01 -27.01 28.10
CA ILE A 127 -5.92 -27.32 29.04
C ILE A 127 -6.52 -28.08 30.23
#